data_AF-A0A381TXQ9-F1
#
_entry.id   AF-A0A381TXQ9-F1
#
_cell.length_a   1.000
_cell.length_b   1.000
_cell.length_c   1.000
_cell.angle_alpha   90.00
_cell.angle_beta   90.00
_cell.angle_gamma   90.00
#
_symmetry.space_group_name_H-M   'P 1'
#
loop_
_entity.id
_entity.type
_entity.pdbx_description
1 polymer ?
#
loop_
_entity_poly.entity_id
_entity_poly.type
_entity_poly.pdbx_seq_one_letter_code
_entity_poly.pdbx_strand_id
1 'polypeptide(L)' 'QERVSPSRWLLRVPMFDREWRVAMRKELGLYYFGDPTHATEYTQASFEVEMKEASFKINELQINWGEIWAEVSYDVP' A
#
# COMPACT_ATOMS: atom_id res chain seq x y z
N GLN A 1 14.64 18.98 2.87
CA GLN A 1 13.16 18.82 2.87
C GLN A 1 12.63 19.31 4.19
N GLU A 2 11.56 20.11 4.17
CA GLU A 2 10.83 20.52 5.36
C GLU A 2 10.07 19.32 5.94
N ARG A 3 10.05 19.18 7.28
CA ARG A 3 9.31 18.11 7.94
C ARG A 3 7.88 18.59 8.19
N VAL A 4 6.91 17.77 7.81
CA VAL A 4 5.48 18.01 8.06
C VAL A 4 4.92 16.93 8.98
N SER A 5 3.83 17.25 9.68
CA SER A 5 3.15 16.31 10.58
C SER A 5 1.62 16.49 10.46
N PRO A 6 1.02 16.07 9.33
CA PRO A 6 -0.41 16.21 9.15
C PRO A 6 -1.16 15.23 10.06
N SER A 7 -2.31 15.68 10.57
CA SER A 7 -3.22 14.85 11.38
C SER A 7 -3.97 13.80 10.54
N ARG A 8 -4.05 14.01 9.22
CA ARG A 8 -4.78 13.16 8.27
C ARG A 8 -3.94 12.92 7.04
N TRP A 9 -3.90 11.67 6.59
CA TRP A 9 -3.16 11.24 5.41
C TRP A 9 -4.12 10.57 4.43
N LEU A 10 -3.97 10.89 3.15
CA LEU A 10 -4.69 10.25 2.05
C LEU A 10 -3.68 9.47 1.22
N LEU A 11 -3.86 8.16 1.16
CA LEU A 11 -2.96 7.23 0.51
C LEU A 11 -3.66 6.63 -0.71
N ARG A 12 -2.94 6.56 -1.83
CA ARG A 12 -3.34 5.82 -3.03
C ARG A 12 -2.17 4.98 -3.50
N VAL A 13 -2.30 3.66 -3.43
CA VAL A 13 -1.22 2.73 -3.77
C VAL A 13 -1.71 1.60 -4.68
N PRO A 14 -0.87 1.15 -5.64
CA PRO A 14 -1.19 0.03 -6.50
C PRO A 14 -1.28 -1.29 -5.72
N MET A 15 -2.19 -2.18 -6.13
CA MET A 15 -2.24 -3.54 -5.59
C MET A 15 -1.42 -4.53 -6.44
N PHE A 16 -0.81 -5.50 -5.76
CA PHE A 16 -0.08 -6.62 -6.34
C PHE A 16 -0.95 -7.47 -7.28
N ASP A 17 -2.19 -7.73 -6.88
CA ASP A 17 -3.13 -8.64 -7.56
C ASP A 17 -3.91 -7.98 -8.70
N ARG A 18 -3.69 -6.69 -8.99
CA ARG A 18 -4.33 -5.99 -10.11
C ARG A 18 -3.85 -6.45 -11.48
N GLU A 19 -2.66 -7.03 -11.57
CA GLU A 19 -1.97 -7.36 -12.81
C GLU A 19 -1.39 -8.78 -12.73
N TRP A 20 -1.95 -9.70 -13.52
CA TRP A 20 -1.58 -11.12 -13.50
C TRP A 20 -0.08 -11.36 -13.83
N ARG A 21 0.56 -10.48 -14.61
CA ARG A 21 1.99 -10.57 -14.94
C ARG A 21 2.88 -10.39 -13.72
N VAL A 22 2.46 -9.59 -12.74
CA VAL A 22 3.18 -9.41 -11.47
C VAL A 22 3.16 -10.74 -10.70
N ALA A 23 2.00 -11.36 -10.56
CA ALA A 23 1.86 -12.66 -9.91
C ALA A 23 2.67 -13.77 -10.62
N MET A 24 2.53 -13.89 -11.94
CA MET A 24 3.24 -14.92 -12.72
C MET A 24 4.77 -14.77 -12.65
N ARG A 25 5.30 -13.54 -12.76
CA ARG A 25 6.76 -13.31 -12.64
C ARG A 25 7.27 -13.72 -11.27
N LYS A 26 6.50 -13.49 -10.21
CA LYS A 26 6.84 -13.91 -8.84
C LYS A 26 6.92 -15.43 -8.73
N GLU A 27 5.94 -16.16 -9.29
CA GLU A 27 5.94 -17.62 -9.30
C GLU A 27 7.14 -18.20 -10.06
N LEU A 28 7.57 -17.55 -11.13
CA LEU A 28 8.75 -17.94 -11.92
C LEU A 28 10.09 -17.49 -11.29
N GLY A 29 10.08 -16.84 -10.13
CA GLY A 29 11.30 -16.33 -9.48
C GLY A 29 11.96 -15.16 -10.22
N LEU A 30 11.22 -14.44 -11.06
CA LEU A 30 11.69 -13.27 -11.80
C LEU A 30 11.42 -11.98 -11.00
N TYR A 31 12.10 -10.90 -11.39
CA TYR A 31 11.73 -9.57 -10.91
C TYR A 31 10.28 -9.26 -11.30
N TYR A 32 9.43 -9.00 -10.30
CA TYR A 32 7.99 -9.06 -10.50
C TYR A 32 7.25 -7.74 -10.28
N PHE A 33 7.89 -6.73 -9.70
CA PHE A 33 7.27 -5.44 -9.46
C PHE A 33 6.82 -4.80 -10.79
N GLY A 34 5.75 -4.00 -10.72
CA GLY A 34 5.17 -3.32 -11.88
C GLY A 34 6.12 -2.29 -12.49
N ASP A 35 6.94 -1.64 -11.67
CA ASP A 35 7.92 -0.65 -12.06
C ASP A 35 9.25 -0.85 -11.30
N PRO A 36 10.43 -0.63 -11.93
CA PRO A 36 11.75 -0.75 -11.29
C PRO A 36 11.94 0.10 -10.04
N THR A 37 11.17 1.17 -9.87
CA THR A 37 11.26 2.10 -8.74
C THR A 37 10.35 1.71 -7.57
N HIS A 38 9.47 0.74 -7.75
CA HIS A 38 8.63 0.26 -6.66
C HIS A 38 9.50 -0.37 -5.56
N ALA A 39 9.21 0.00 -4.31
CA ALA A 39 9.82 -0.62 -3.14
C ALA A 39 8.98 -1.79 -2.60
N THR A 40 7.69 -1.81 -2.92
CA THR A 40 6.73 -2.82 -2.47
C THR A 40 5.57 -2.93 -3.47
N GLU A 41 4.80 -4.02 -3.37
CA GLU A 41 3.55 -4.27 -4.10
C GLU A 41 2.51 -4.76 -3.09
N TYR A 42 1.52 -3.94 -2.77
CA TYR A 42 0.59 -4.24 -1.67
C TYR A 42 -0.49 -5.25 -2.06
N THR A 43 -0.72 -6.25 -1.22
CA THR A 43 -2.08 -6.76 -1.02
C THR A 43 -2.80 -5.92 0.04
N GLN A 44 -4.14 -5.96 0.08
CA GLN A 44 -4.89 -5.29 1.15
C GLN A 44 -4.39 -5.73 2.54
N ALA A 45 -4.19 -7.03 2.75
CA ALA A 45 -3.70 -7.56 4.02
C ALA A 45 -2.30 -7.04 4.39
N SER A 46 -1.37 -6.99 3.43
CA SER A 46 -0.02 -6.45 3.70
C SER A 46 -0.05 -4.95 4.02
N PHE A 47 -0.96 -4.20 3.39
CA PHE A 47 -1.15 -2.78 3.67
C PHE A 47 -1.69 -2.56 5.08
N GLU A 48 -2.71 -3.34 5.49
CA GLU A 48 -3.27 -3.26 6.84
C GLU A 48 -2.25 -3.59 7.94
N VAL A 49 -1.39 -4.59 7.70
CA VAL A 49 -0.27 -4.93 8.59
C VAL A 49 0.70 -3.77 8.72
N GLU A 50 1.15 -3.18 7.60
CA GLU A 50 2.11 -2.07 7.64
C GLU A 50 1.53 -0.83 8.32
N MET A 51 0.27 -0.47 8.05
CA MET A 51 -0.38 0.65 8.73
C MET A 51 -0.39 0.45 10.25
N LYS A 52 -0.74 -0.76 10.70
CA LYS A 52 -0.73 -1.10 12.12
C LYS A 52 0.68 -1.03 12.72
N GLU A 53 1.68 -1.60 12.06
CA GLU A 53 3.08 -1.58 12.51
C GLU A 53 3.64 -0.15 12.58
N ALA A 54 3.19 0.72 11.69
CA ALA A 54 3.53 2.15 11.68
C ALA A 54 2.69 2.99 12.66
N SER A 55 1.87 2.37 13.51
CA SER A 55 0.98 3.04 14.47
C SER A 55 -0.03 4.00 13.81
N PHE A 56 -0.54 3.61 12.64
CA PHE A 56 -1.65 4.26 11.97
C PHE A 56 -2.94 3.46 12.16
N LYS A 57 -4.03 4.21 12.35
CA LYS A 57 -5.38 3.71 12.23
C LYS A 57 -5.89 3.99 10.81
N ILE A 58 -6.49 2.98 10.19
CA ILE A 58 -7.23 3.13 8.93
C ILE A 58 -8.65 3.60 9.26
N ASN A 59 -8.98 4.81 8.84
CA ASN A 59 -10.30 5.41 9.04
C ASN A 59 -11.27 5.04 7.91
N GLU A 60 -10.75 4.94 6.69
CA GLU A 60 -11.48 4.48 5.51
C GLU A 60 -10.55 3.70 4.58
N LEU A 61 -11.06 2.64 3.96
CA LEU A 61 -10.35 1.88 2.93
C LEU A 61 -11.33 1.45 1.84
N GLN A 62 -10.96 1.76 0.60
CA GLN A 62 -11.68 1.32 -0.59
C GLN A 62 -10.69 0.73 -1.59
N ILE A 63 -11.15 -0.24 -2.38
CA ILE A 63 -10.40 -0.76 -3.52
C ILE A 63 -11.10 -0.28 -4.78
N ASN A 64 -10.39 0.53 -5.56
CA ASN A 64 -10.89 1.08 -6.81
C ASN A 64 -9.91 0.71 -7.93
N TRP A 65 -10.38 -0.06 -8.91
CA TRP A 65 -9.60 -0.49 -10.09
C TRP A 65 -8.23 -1.13 -9.76
N GLY A 66 -8.17 -1.94 -8.69
CA GLY A 66 -6.94 -2.59 -8.26
C GLY A 66 -5.95 -1.66 -7.57
N GLU A 67 -6.44 -0.58 -6.96
CA GLU A 67 -5.67 0.32 -6.11
C GLU A 67 -6.34 0.48 -4.75
N ILE A 68 -5.53 0.54 -3.70
CA ILE A 68 -5.99 0.85 -2.35
C ILE A 68 -6.07 2.37 -2.22
N TRP A 69 -7.24 2.85 -1.84
CA TRP A 69 -7.53 4.23 -1.52
C TRP A 69 -7.86 4.27 -0.05
N ALA A 70 -7.02 4.91 0.75
CA ALA A 70 -7.15 4.87 2.20
C ALA A 70 -7.01 6.25 2.83
N GLU A 71 -7.80 6.47 3.87
CA GLU A 71 -7.58 7.54 4.83
C GLU A 71 -7.00 6.97 6.12
N VAL A 72 -5.87 7.53 6.56
CA VAL A 72 -5.23 7.11 7.80
C VAL A 72 -4.88 8.30 8.69
N SER A 73 -4.87 8.05 10.00
CA SER A 73 -4.41 8.97 11.03
C SER A 73 -3.54 8.21 12.02
N TYR A 74 -2.60 8.90 12.69
CA TYR A 74 -1.86 8.27 13.78
C TYR A 74 -2.83 7.75 14.84
N ASP A 75 -2.58 6.52 15.29
CA ASP A 75 -3.28 5.90 16.41
C ASP A 75 -2.71 6.50 17.69
N VAL A 76 -3.26 7.65 18.09
CA VAL A 76 -2.90 8.31 19.34
C VAL A 76 -3.52 7.49 20.48
N PRO A 77 -2.74 7.06 21.49
CA PRO A 77 -3.29 6.44 22.70
C PRO A 77 -4.35 7.30 23.41
#